data_AF-O58942-F1
#
_entry.id   AF-O58942-F1
#
_cell.length_a   1.000
_cell.length_b   1.000
_cell.length_c   1.000
_cell.angle_alpha   90.00
_cell.angle_beta   90.00
_cell.angle_gamma   90.00
#
_symmetry.space_group_name_H-M   'P 1'
#
loop_
_entity.id
_entity.type
_entity.pdbx_description
1 polymer ?
#
loop_
_entity_poly.entity_id
_entity_poly.type
_entity_poly.pdbx_seq_one_letter_code
_entity_poly.pdbx_strand_id
1 'polypeptide(L)'
;MRGSVSKIVRFEDEEEFIEEMQTAFDIFSELSQRYGGGNVIEGVILWDTVGIRDNDDIKVFRIGEFQWVKGTLNLEPEKLFTLEKYFDELESKWDELSVDDVKYFVDLMNEALGEERVYYEAYDLGLKRGEAYLIINLLALEYLDHVIDVEDREAFDWALNMLMKYL
;
A
#
# COMPACT_ATOMS: atom_id res chain seq x y z
N MET A 1 -14.71 -2.50 -11.77
CA MET A 1 -14.49 -1.17 -11.17
C MET A 1 -15.65 -0.20 -11.46
N ARG A 2 -16.91 -0.62 -11.28
CA ARG A 2 -18.01 0.36 -11.15
C ARG A 2 -18.16 0.61 -9.66
N GLY A 3 -18.11 1.87 -9.24
CA GLY A 3 -18.32 2.24 -7.83
C GLY A 3 -17.08 2.37 -6.95
N SER A 4 -15.87 2.12 -7.47
CA SER A 4 -14.65 2.46 -6.73
C SER A 4 -14.29 3.94 -6.95
N VAL A 5 -13.90 4.63 -5.89
CA VAL A 5 -13.29 5.96 -5.92
C VAL A 5 -11.87 5.86 -5.40
N SER A 6 -11.00 6.69 -5.95
CA SER A 6 -9.63 6.80 -5.48
C SER A 6 -9.29 8.23 -5.13
N LYS A 7 -8.43 8.39 -4.11
CA LYS A 7 -8.05 9.70 -3.60
C LYS A 7 -6.64 9.67 -3.01
N ILE A 8 -5.89 10.73 -3.26
CA ILE A 8 -4.66 11.03 -2.54
C ILE A 8 -5.05 11.69 -1.22
N VAL A 9 -4.62 11.10 -0.12
CA VAL A 9 -4.81 11.61 1.24
C VAL A 9 -3.47 12.00 1.85
N ARG A 10 -3.51 12.91 2.83
CA ARG A 10 -2.33 13.35 3.58
C ARG A 10 -2.41 12.85 5.00
N PHE A 11 -1.26 12.49 5.56
CA PHE A 11 -1.11 12.15 6.97
C PHE A 11 0.11 12.89 7.55
N GLU A 12 0.05 13.19 8.84
CA GLU A 12 1.15 13.85 9.56
C GLU A 12 2.08 12.83 10.21
N ASP A 13 1.50 11.75 10.75
CA ASP A 13 2.20 10.63 11.36
C ASP A 13 1.90 9.36 10.55
N GLU A 14 2.96 8.74 10.03
CA GLU A 14 2.87 7.55 9.17
C GLU A 14 2.55 6.28 9.97
N GLU A 15 3.08 6.15 11.18
CA GLU A 15 2.81 4.99 12.04
C GLU A 15 1.35 5.00 12.50
N GLU A 16 0.85 6.16 12.95
CA GLU A 16 -0.56 6.35 13.30
C GLU A 16 -1.47 6.07 12.09
N PHE A 17 -1.13 6.60 10.91
CA PHE A 17 -1.90 6.38 9.70
C PHE A 17 -2.00 4.88 9.36
N ILE A 18 -0.89 4.16 9.41
CA ILE A 18 -0.87 2.72 9.09
C ILE A 18 -1.69 1.93 10.10
N GLU A 19 -1.54 2.19 11.40
CA GLU A 19 -2.29 1.49 12.45
C GLU A 19 -3.80 1.71 12.31
N GLU A 20 -4.21 2.96 12.06
CA GLU A 20 -5.62 3.32 11.89
C GLU A 20 -6.21 2.71 10.61
N MET A 21 -5.48 2.77 9.50
CA MET A 21 -5.92 2.17 8.22
C MET A 21 -5.99 0.65 8.30
N GLN A 22 -5.04 0.00 8.99
CA GLN A 22 -5.07 -1.44 9.23
C GLN A 22 -6.27 -1.82 10.10
N THR A 23 -6.53 -1.07 11.17
CA THR A 23 -7.69 -1.31 12.04
C THR A 23 -9.01 -1.14 11.28
N ALA A 24 -9.14 -0.09 10.45
CA ALA A 24 -10.31 0.11 9.60
C ALA A 24 -10.47 -1.03 8.58
N PHE A 25 -9.37 -1.47 7.95
CA PHE A 25 -9.36 -2.60 7.03
C PHE A 25 -9.82 -3.90 7.70
N ASP A 26 -9.33 -4.19 8.90
CA ASP A 26 -9.67 -5.40 9.65
C ASP A 26 -11.16 -5.41 10.01
N ILE A 27 -11.70 -4.29 10.50
CA ILE A 27 -13.13 -4.15 10.80
C ILE A 27 -13.98 -4.33 9.54
N PHE A 28 -13.68 -3.63 8.45
CA PHE A 28 -14.44 -3.79 7.21
C PHE A 28 -14.33 -5.21 6.64
N SER A 29 -13.17 -5.84 6.76
CA SER A 29 -12.96 -7.22 6.32
C SER A 29 -13.80 -8.20 7.15
N GLU A 30 -13.83 -8.04 8.47
CA GLU A 30 -14.67 -8.86 9.35
C GLU A 30 -16.16 -8.69 9.03
N LEU A 31 -16.61 -7.44 8.89
CA LEU A 31 -18.00 -7.13 8.55
C LEU A 31 -18.38 -7.70 7.17
N SER A 32 -17.50 -7.58 6.18
CA SER A 32 -17.70 -8.14 4.83
C SER A 32 -17.75 -9.67 4.84
N GLN A 33 -16.94 -10.32 5.69
CA GLN A 33 -17.00 -11.78 5.85
C GLN A 33 -18.31 -12.23 6.52
N ARG A 34 -18.80 -11.46 7.50
CA ARG A 34 -20.01 -11.78 8.27
C ARG A 34 -21.29 -11.54 7.47
N TYR A 35 -21.41 -10.40 6.82
CA TYR A 35 -22.62 -9.94 6.13
C TYR A 35 -22.60 -10.16 4.60
N GLY A 36 -21.49 -10.70 4.09
CA GLY A 36 -21.19 -10.69 2.67
C GLY A 36 -20.79 -9.29 2.19
N GLY A 37 -20.47 -9.19 0.90
CA GLY A 37 -20.01 -7.95 0.29
C GLY A 37 -18.61 -8.08 -0.30
N GLY A 38 -18.14 -6.99 -0.91
CA GLY A 38 -16.76 -6.86 -1.37
C GLY A 38 -15.90 -6.11 -0.35
N ASN A 39 -14.60 -6.02 -0.61
CA ASN A 39 -13.71 -5.22 0.23
C ASN A 39 -14.06 -3.73 0.09
N VAL A 40 -14.27 -3.05 1.21
CA VAL A 40 -14.49 -1.60 1.26
C VAL A 40 -13.21 -0.85 0.89
N ILE A 41 -12.09 -1.22 1.50
CA ILE A 41 -10.77 -0.70 1.15
C ILE A 41 -10.14 -1.70 0.19
N GLU A 42 -10.03 -1.32 -1.08
CA GLU A 42 -9.48 -2.19 -2.14
C GLU A 42 -7.95 -2.09 -2.23
N GLY A 43 -7.37 -1.01 -1.73
CA GLY A 43 -5.92 -0.84 -1.70
C GLY A 43 -5.48 0.47 -1.06
N VAL A 44 -4.26 0.43 -0.51
CA VAL A 44 -3.51 1.56 0.03
C VAL A 44 -2.13 1.51 -0.58
N ILE A 45 -1.67 2.60 -1.20
CA ILE A 45 -0.31 2.74 -1.71
C ILE A 45 0.31 3.93 -0.99
N LEU A 46 1.39 3.68 -0.24
CA LEU A 46 2.16 4.74 0.42
C LEU A 46 3.23 5.28 -0.53
N TRP A 47 3.72 6.47 -0.26
CA TRP A 47 4.77 7.13 -1.05
C TRP A 47 6.06 6.29 -1.15
N ASP A 48 6.34 5.42 -0.18
CA ASP A 48 7.55 4.60 -0.07
C ASP A 48 7.35 3.15 -0.56
N THR A 49 6.23 2.89 -1.22
CA THR A 49 5.84 1.56 -1.69
C THR A 49 6.48 1.26 -3.04
N VAL A 50 7.19 0.12 -3.14
CA VAL A 50 7.86 -0.35 -4.36
C VAL A 50 7.33 -1.73 -4.73
N GLY A 51 7.10 -1.94 -6.03
CA GLY A 51 6.73 -3.22 -6.61
C GLY A 51 7.92 -3.94 -7.24
N ILE A 52 8.03 -5.25 -7.07
CA ILE A 52 9.00 -6.10 -7.77
C ILE A 52 8.28 -7.23 -8.47
N ARG A 53 8.45 -7.35 -9.79
CA ARG A 53 8.03 -8.52 -10.56
C ARG A 53 9.05 -9.64 -10.44
N ASP A 54 8.66 -10.69 -9.73
CA ASP A 54 9.42 -11.93 -9.69
C ASP A 54 8.99 -12.87 -10.85
N ASN A 55 9.29 -14.16 -10.75
CA ASN A 55 8.92 -15.13 -11.78
C ASN A 55 7.43 -15.53 -11.75
N ASP A 56 6.69 -15.18 -10.70
CA ASP A 56 5.30 -15.56 -10.50
C ASP A 56 4.35 -14.36 -10.68
N ASP A 57 4.60 -13.26 -9.96
CA ASP A 57 3.75 -12.05 -9.98
C ASP A 57 4.53 -10.79 -9.52
N ILE A 58 3.83 -9.67 -9.37
CA ILE A 58 4.34 -8.45 -8.73
C ILE A 58 4.08 -8.52 -7.23
N LYS A 59 5.14 -8.33 -6.44
CA LYS A 59 5.06 -8.18 -4.97
C LYS A 59 5.34 -6.75 -4.60
N VAL A 60 4.51 -6.20 -3.73
CA VAL A 60 4.56 -4.80 -3.31
C VAL A 60 4.92 -4.74 -1.84
N PHE A 61 5.88 -3.89 -1.48
CA PHE A 61 6.39 -3.74 -0.12
C PHE A 61 6.99 -2.35 0.07
N ARG A 62 7.28 -1.97 1.32
CA ARG A 62 7.86 -0.66 1.65
C ARG A 62 9.40 -0.70 1.60
N ILE A 63 10.06 0.41 1.30
CA ILE A 63 11.52 0.46 1.08
C ILE A 63 12.37 -0.03 2.28
N GLY A 64 11.86 -0.04 3.51
CA GLY A 64 12.51 -0.65 4.70
C GLY A 64 12.18 -2.13 4.95
N GLU A 65 11.29 -2.73 4.16
CA GLU A 65 10.81 -4.10 4.38
C GLU A 65 11.59 -5.16 3.58
N PHE A 66 12.48 -4.73 2.67
CA PHE A 66 13.11 -5.61 1.69
C PHE A 66 13.78 -6.84 2.34
N GLN A 67 14.50 -6.64 3.44
CA GLN A 67 15.19 -7.71 4.16
C GLN A 67 14.25 -8.81 4.68
N TRP A 68 13.01 -8.45 5.00
CA TRP A 68 11.97 -9.36 5.49
C TRP A 68 11.24 -10.07 4.34
N VAL A 69 11.08 -9.39 3.21
CA VAL A 69 10.32 -9.92 2.06
C VAL A 69 11.19 -10.60 1.02
N LYS A 70 12.52 -10.44 1.03
CA LYS A 70 13.42 -11.01 0.00
C LYS A 70 13.28 -12.53 -0.15
N GLY A 71 13.02 -13.24 0.95
CA GLY A 71 12.80 -14.69 0.95
C GLY A 71 11.48 -15.12 0.30
N THR A 72 10.56 -14.18 0.09
CA THR A 72 9.31 -14.43 -0.63
C THR A 72 9.47 -14.28 -2.14
N LEU A 73 10.48 -13.54 -2.62
CA LEU A 73 10.70 -13.28 -4.05
C LEU A 73 11.25 -14.52 -4.76
N ASN A 74 10.52 -14.99 -5.77
CA ASN A 74 10.98 -16.08 -6.63
C ASN A 74 11.95 -15.53 -7.69
N LEU A 75 13.18 -15.24 -7.26
CA LEU A 75 14.25 -14.68 -8.09
C LEU A 75 15.56 -15.45 -7.89
N GLU A 76 16.42 -15.40 -8.90
CA GLU A 76 17.77 -15.96 -8.79
C GLU A 76 18.61 -15.20 -7.76
N PRO A 77 19.51 -15.87 -7.02
CA PRO A 77 20.30 -15.24 -5.96
C PRO A 77 21.07 -13.99 -6.40
N GLU A 78 21.55 -13.94 -7.64
CA GLU A 78 22.27 -12.78 -8.19
C GLU A 78 21.39 -11.52 -8.30
N LYS A 79 20.13 -11.69 -8.71
CA LYS A 79 19.15 -10.60 -8.79
C LYS A 79 18.76 -10.13 -7.40
N LEU A 80 18.55 -11.07 -6.47
CA LEU A 80 18.28 -10.73 -5.07
C LEU A 80 19.42 -9.94 -4.44
N PHE A 81 20.67 -10.36 -4.67
CA PHE A 81 21.85 -9.65 -4.16
C PHE A 81 21.99 -8.24 -4.76
N THR A 82 21.67 -8.10 -6.05
CA THR A 82 21.66 -6.80 -6.72
C THR A 82 20.63 -5.87 -6.08
N LEU A 83 19.38 -6.34 -5.94
CA LEU A 83 18.31 -5.58 -5.29
C LEU A 83 18.66 -5.21 -3.85
N GLU A 84 19.14 -6.18 -3.07
CA GLU A 84 19.55 -6.00 -1.67
C GLU A 84 20.49 -4.81 -1.49
N LYS A 85 21.53 -4.73 -2.33
CA LYS A 85 22.50 -3.62 -2.28
C LYS A 85 21.84 -2.25 -2.47
N TYR A 86 20.89 -2.12 -3.38
CA TYR A 86 20.22 -0.85 -3.65
C TYR A 86 19.19 -0.49 -2.57
N PHE A 87 18.47 -1.49 -2.05
CA PHE A 87 17.55 -1.26 -0.93
C PHE A 87 18.29 -0.87 0.35
N ASP A 88 19.42 -1.52 0.67
CA ASP A 88 20.25 -1.14 1.81
C ASP A 88 20.76 0.31 1.67
N GLU A 89 21.09 0.75 0.43
CA GLU A 89 21.50 2.14 0.18
C GLU A 89 20.32 3.12 0.34
N LEU A 90 19.13 2.78 -0.16
CA LEU A 90 17.91 3.57 0.04
C LEU A 90 17.59 3.72 1.54
N GLU A 91 17.58 2.61 2.28
CA GLU A 91 17.29 2.57 3.71
C GLU A 91 18.26 3.45 4.50
N SER A 92 19.56 3.44 4.12
CA SER A 92 20.57 4.29 4.77
C SER A 92 20.32 5.80 4.65
N LYS A 93 19.45 6.23 3.72
CA LYS A 93 19.11 7.63 3.43
C LYS A 93 17.65 7.96 3.73
N TRP A 94 16.92 7.07 4.40
CA TRP A 94 15.46 7.14 4.58
C TRP A 94 14.94 8.54 4.95
N ASP A 95 15.56 9.18 5.95
CA ASP A 95 15.12 10.48 6.46
C ASP A 95 15.23 11.60 5.42
N GLU A 96 16.12 11.46 4.45
CA GLU A 96 16.39 12.44 3.40
C GLU A 96 15.71 12.07 2.06
N LEU A 97 15.11 10.88 1.95
CA LEU A 97 14.50 10.43 0.70
C LEU A 97 13.31 11.29 0.30
N SER A 98 13.37 11.75 -0.96
CA SER A 98 12.22 12.22 -1.71
C SER A 98 11.70 11.14 -2.68
N VAL A 99 10.50 11.36 -3.21
CA VAL A 99 9.88 10.49 -4.22
C VAL A 99 10.73 10.47 -5.51
N ASP A 100 11.37 11.58 -5.88
CA ASP A 100 12.31 11.63 -7.01
C ASP A 100 13.57 10.78 -6.76
N ASP A 101 14.08 10.76 -5.53
CA ASP A 101 15.23 9.92 -5.16
C ASP A 101 14.88 8.44 -5.27
N VAL A 102 13.72 8.03 -4.75
CA VAL A 102 13.23 6.66 -4.88
C VAL A 102 13.11 6.25 -6.36
N LYS A 103 12.52 7.12 -7.19
CA LYS A 103 12.41 6.86 -8.63
C LYS A 103 13.78 6.66 -9.29
N TYR A 104 14.74 7.52 -8.96
CA TYR A 104 16.11 7.41 -9.45
C TYR A 104 16.76 6.08 -9.05
N PHE A 105 16.58 5.64 -7.80
CA PHE A 105 17.09 4.35 -7.35
C PHE A 105 16.43 3.17 -8.06
N VAL A 106 15.12 3.22 -8.29
CA VAL A 106 14.40 2.18 -9.03
C VAL A 106 14.89 2.08 -10.48
N ASP A 107 15.21 3.22 -11.12
CA ASP A 107 15.84 3.23 -12.45
C ASP A 107 17.23 2.56 -12.42
N LEU A 108 18.06 2.90 -11.44
CA LEU A 108 19.37 2.26 -11.26
C LEU A 108 19.27 0.75 -11.01
N MET A 109 18.27 0.30 -10.24
CA MET A 109 18.03 -1.13 -10.01
C MET A 109 17.68 -1.84 -11.32
N ASN A 110 16.77 -1.29 -12.11
CA ASN A 110 16.38 -1.86 -13.40
C ASN A 110 17.56 -1.88 -14.40
N GLU A 111 18.35 -0.80 -14.44
CA GLU A 111 19.59 -0.76 -15.24
C GLU A 111 20.59 -1.84 -14.81
N ALA A 112 20.79 -2.03 -13.51
CA ALA A 112 21.71 -3.03 -12.96
C ALA A 112 21.22 -4.47 -13.20
N LEU A 113 19.91 -4.70 -13.16
CA LEU A 113 19.30 -5.99 -13.49
C LEU A 113 19.32 -6.27 -15.01
N GLY A 114 19.45 -5.23 -15.84
CA GLY A 114 19.38 -5.33 -17.30
C GLY A 114 17.96 -5.58 -17.84
N GLU A 115 16.93 -5.40 -17.01
CA GLU A 115 15.53 -5.61 -17.33
C GLU A 115 14.62 -4.80 -16.40
N GLU A 116 13.43 -4.42 -16.88
CA GLU A 116 12.45 -3.67 -16.11
C GLU A 116 11.61 -4.61 -15.24
N ARG A 117 11.89 -4.63 -13.93
CA ARG A 117 11.20 -5.46 -12.92
C ARG A 117 10.80 -4.72 -11.66
N VAL A 118 11.47 -3.62 -11.35
CA VAL A 118 11.18 -2.80 -10.18
C VAL A 118 10.29 -1.65 -10.64
N TYR A 119 9.15 -1.48 -9.97
CA TYR A 119 8.12 -0.51 -10.30
C TYR A 119 7.90 0.41 -9.11
N TYR A 120 7.67 1.69 -9.40
CA TYR A 120 7.43 2.70 -8.37
C TYR A 120 6.19 3.52 -8.72
N GLU A 121 5.03 2.87 -8.59
CA GLU A 121 3.72 3.43 -8.93
C GLU A 121 3.39 4.69 -8.13
N ALA A 122 3.93 4.85 -6.92
CA ALA A 122 3.75 6.07 -6.14
C ALA A 122 4.24 7.32 -6.88
N TYR A 123 5.30 7.21 -7.69
CA TYR A 123 5.77 8.29 -8.55
C TYR A 123 4.77 8.66 -9.64
N ASP A 124 4.26 7.64 -10.34
CA ASP A 124 3.34 7.81 -11.46
C ASP A 124 1.96 8.31 -11.01
N LEU A 125 1.57 7.98 -9.77
CA LEU A 125 0.40 8.51 -9.08
C LEU A 125 0.61 9.95 -8.56
N GLY A 126 1.84 10.48 -8.60
CA GLY A 126 2.18 11.82 -8.13
C GLY A 126 2.12 11.98 -6.61
N LEU A 127 2.33 10.89 -5.86
CA LEU A 127 2.40 10.94 -4.40
C LEU A 127 3.61 11.74 -3.94
N LYS A 128 3.47 12.37 -2.78
CA LYS A 128 4.56 13.00 -2.03
C LYS A 128 4.77 12.26 -0.72
N ARG A 129 5.90 12.54 -0.07
CA ARG A 129 6.13 12.10 1.30
C ARG A 129 5.01 12.59 2.21
N GLY A 130 4.47 11.70 3.05
CA GLY A 130 3.29 11.98 3.87
C GLY A 130 1.96 11.89 3.12
N GLU A 131 1.95 11.33 1.91
CA GLU A 131 0.73 11.06 1.15
C GLU A 131 0.54 9.55 0.90
N ALA A 132 -0.73 9.14 0.83
CA ALA A 132 -1.14 7.80 0.42
C ALA A 132 -2.19 7.90 -0.69
N TYR A 133 -2.21 6.93 -1.58
CA TYR A 133 -3.29 6.71 -2.52
C TYR A 133 -4.23 5.64 -1.98
N LEU A 134 -5.48 6.02 -1.70
CA LEU A 134 -6.53 5.13 -1.22
C LEU A 134 -7.48 4.75 -2.35
N ILE A 135 -7.90 3.49 -2.38
CA ILE A 135 -8.92 2.96 -3.28
C ILE A 135 -10.07 2.42 -2.44
N ILE A 136 -11.25 3.01 -2.58
CA ILE A 136 -12.44 2.70 -1.78
C ILE A 136 -13.57 2.25 -2.69
N ASN A 137 -14.17 1.11 -2.36
CA ASN A 137 -15.33 0.56 -3.03
C ASN A 137 -16.61 1.10 -2.39
N LEU A 138 -17.21 2.12 -3.00
CA LEU A 138 -18.42 2.74 -2.46
C LEU A 138 -19.63 1.80 -2.49
N LEU A 139 -19.68 0.84 -3.43
CA LEU A 139 -20.77 -0.13 -3.48
C LEU A 139 -20.68 -1.13 -2.32
N ALA A 140 -19.48 -1.58 -1.98
CA ALA A 140 -19.27 -2.43 -0.81
C ALA A 140 -19.61 -1.68 0.48
N LEU A 141 -19.20 -0.41 0.57
CA LEU A 141 -19.51 0.44 1.73
C LEU A 141 -21.02 0.67 1.89
N GLU A 142 -21.69 1.04 0.80
CA GLU A 142 -23.15 1.24 0.78
C GLU A 142 -23.89 -0.06 1.11
N TYR A 143 -23.44 -1.20 0.58
CA TYR A 143 -24.02 -2.49 0.91
C TYR A 143 -23.95 -2.77 2.41
N LEU A 144 -22.77 -2.63 3.03
CA LEU A 144 -22.58 -2.86 4.46
C LEU A 144 -23.45 -1.93 5.31
N ASP A 145 -23.54 -0.64 4.95
CA ASP A 145 -24.39 0.32 5.65
C ASP A 145 -25.86 -0.11 5.73
N HIS A 146 -26.34 -0.85 4.72
CA HIS A 146 -27.73 -1.32 4.65
C HIS A 146 -27.99 -2.66 5.36
N VAL A 147 -26.99 -3.54 5.45
CA VAL A 147 -27.18 -4.93 5.93
C VAL A 147 -26.68 -5.18 7.34
N ILE A 148 -25.87 -4.27 7.90
CA ILE A 148 -25.32 -4.41 9.24
C ILE A 148 -26.40 -4.32 10.31
N ASP A 149 -26.35 -5.23 11.27
CA ASP A 149 -27.26 -5.22 12.42
C ASP A 149 -26.79 -4.23 13.50
N VAL A 150 -27.69 -3.96 14.46
CA VAL A 150 -27.46 -2.99 15.55
C VAL A 150 -26.22 -3.32 16.39
N GLU A 151 -25.90 -4.61 16.56
CA GLU A 151 -24.75 -5.06 17.37
C GLU A 151 -23.40 -4.67 16.76
N ASP A 152 -23.30 -4.69 15.43
CA ASP A 152 -22.05 -4.41 14.70
C ASP A 152 -22.00 -2.97 14.14
N ARG A 153 -23.08 -2.20 14.33
CA ARG A 153 -23.20 -0.83 13.82
C ARG A 153 -22.15 0.12 14.38
N GLU A 154 -21.82 -0.01 15.66
CA GLU A 154 -20.80 0.83 16.32
C GLU A 154 -19.42 0.63 15.68
N ALA A 155 -19.04 -0.62 15.39
CA ALA A 155 -17.77 -0.93 14.74
C ALA A 155 -17.72 -0.37 13.32
N PHE A 156 -18.81 -0.51 12.55
CA PHE A 156 -18.93 0.09 11.22
C PHE A 156 -18.79 1.60 11.24
N ASP A 157 -19.55 2.28 12.11
CA ASP A 157 -19.53 3.74 12.21
C ASP A 157 -18.14 4.22 12.66
N TRP A 158 -17.46 3.49 13.55
CA TRP A 158 -16.08 3.78 13.94
C TRP A 158 -15.13 3.69 12.74
N ALA A 159 -15.14 2.58 12.00
CA ALA A 159 -14.25 2.38 10.84
C ALA A 159 -14.53 3.38 9.72
N LEU A 160 -15.80 3.74 9.50
CA LEU A 160 -16.20 4.77 8.55
C LEU A 160 -15.69 6.16 8.99
N ASN A 161 -15.86 6.51 10.26
CA ASN A 161 -15.34 7.78 10.79
C ASN A 161 -13.81 7.84 10.68
N MET A 162 -13.12 6.71 10.87
CA MET A 162 -11.68 6.64 10.65
C MET A 162 -11.28 6.90 9.20
N LEU A 163 -11.96 6.29 8.23
CA LEU A 163 -11.72 6.61 6.81
C LEU A 163 -12.01 8.09 6.50
N MET A 164 -13.10 8.63 7.05
CA MET A 164 -13.49 10.03 6.85
C MET A 164 -12.52 11.03 7.49
N LYS A 165 -11.70 10.63 8.47
CA LYS A 165 -10.60 11.46 9.02
C LYS A 165 -9.60 11.88 7.93
N TYR A 166 -9.40 11.01 6.93
CA TYR A 166 -8.36 11.17 5.90
C TYR A 166 -8.89 11.62 4.53
N LEU A 167 -10.18 11.44 4.26
CA LEU A 167 -10.85 11.83 3.00
C LEU A 167 -11.28 13.29 3.02
#